data_AF-A0A3A6U015-F1
#
_entry.id   AF-A0A3A6U015-F1
#
_cell.length_a   1.000
_cell.length_b   1.000
_cell.length_c   1.000
_cell.angle_alpha   90.00
_cell.angle_beta   90.00
_cell.angle_gamma   90.00
#
_symmetry.space_group_name_H-M   'P 1'
#
loop_
_entity.id
_entity.type
_entity.pdbx_description
1 polymer ?
#
loop_
_entity_poly.entity_id
_entity_poly.type
_entity_poly.pdbx_seq_one_letter_code
_entity_poly.pdbx_strand_id
1 'polypeptide(L)'
;MSTSIYLSSESKRIIKLASSKLHGMEKRVFMAEVSKTFCCGSPRLTETEFGWCRKAVALGLHEQETGFECFGNYDGKPRSEVSQPQLEIDIRALVDPESQADPKFKNTFVYTRITAKGVRKKLIEEKGWLPEELPKERTINDILNRLGYRLRRVQKTKPQKKFLKQTLSLKT
;
A
#
# COMPACT_ATOMS: atom_id res chain seq x y z
N MET A 1 -28.11 -41.48 1.01
CA MET A 1 -28.50 -41.28 2.42
C MET A 1 -27.29 -40.74 3.16
N SER A 2 -27.26 -39.44 3.42
CA SER A 2 -26.15 -38.78 4.09
C SER A 2 -26.28 -38.96 5.60
N THR A 3 -25.59 -39.97 6.13
CA THR A 3 -25.38 -40.15 7.56
C THR A 3 -24.52 -38.99 8.07
N SER A 4 -25.17 -37.97 8.64
CA SER A 4 -24.49 -37.02 9.51
C SER A 4 -24.01 -37.79 10.73
N ILE A 5 -22.74 -38.16 10.76
CA ILE A 5 -22.14 -38.89 11.88
C ILE A 5 -22.15 -37.93 13.08
N TYR A 6 -22.83 -38.33 14.15
CA TYR A 6 -22.86 -37.57 15.40
C TYR A 6 -21.46 -37.56 16.02
N LEU A 7 -20.68 -36.51 15.75
CA LEU A 7 -19.33 -36.38 16.27
C LEU A 7 -19.37 -35.94 17.73
N SER A 8 -18.63 -36.62 18.61
CA SER A 8 -18.54 -36.23 20.03
C SER A 8 -17.96 -34.83 20.19
N SER A 9 -18.34 -34.14 21.26
CA SER A 9 -17.85 -32.80 21.59
C SER A 9 -16.33 -32.77 21.76
N GLU A 10 -15.74 -33.81 22.35
CA GLU A 10 -14.29 -33.94 22.52
C GLU A 10 -13.55 -34.04 21.18
N SER A 11 -14.04 -34.87 20.27
CA SER A 11 -13.47 -35.01 18.92
C SER A 11 -13.54 -33.70 18.14
N LYS A 12 -14.68 -32.99 18.21
CA LYS A 12 -14.82 -31.65 17.61
C LYS A 12 -13.77 -30.68 18.16
N ARG A 13 -13.51 -30.71 19.47
CA ARG A 13 -12.49 -29.86 20.12
C ARG A 13 -11.09 -30.16 19.62
N ILE A 14 -10.71 -31.43 19.52
CA ILE A 14 -9.39 -31.85 19.03
C ILE A 14 -9.20 -31.45 17.56
N ILE A 15 -10.20 -31.65 16.71
CA ILE A 15 -10.15 -31.27 15.29
C ILE A 15 -10.02 -29.75 15.13
N LYS A 16 -10.75 -28.96 15.93
CA LYS A 16 -10.59 -27.50 15.95
C LYS A 16 -9.17 -27.10 16.35
N LEU A 17 -8.60 -27.76 17.35
CA LEU A 17 -7.23 -27.51 17.81
C LEU A 17 -6.18 -27.92 16.75
N ALA A 18 -6.40 -29.00 16.01
CA ALA A 18 -5.54 -29.37 14.89
C ALA A 18 -5.59 -28.28 13.80
N SER A 19 -6.81 -27.84 13.42
CA SER A 19 -6.98 -26.80 12.40
C SER A 19 -6.35 -25.47 12.79
N SER A 20 -6.30 -25.11 14.08
CA SER A 20 -5.73 -23.83 14.53
C SER A 20 -4.21 -23.80 14.40
N LYS A 21 -3.54 -24.97 14.41
CA LYS A 21 -2.09 -25.08 14.20
C LYS A 21 -1.69 -25.03 12.71
N LEU A 22 -2.61 -25.36 11.80
CA LEU A 22 -2.38 -25.31 10.36
C LEU A 22 -2.63 -23.91 9.79
N HIS A 23 -1.88 -23.58 8.73
CA HIS A 23 -1.93 -22.27 8.05
C HIS A 23 -2.12 -22.43 6.54
N GLY A 24 -2.54 -21.34 5.89
CA GLY A 24 -2.58 -21.26 4.44
C GLY A 24 -3.36 -22.40 3.76
N MET A 25 -2.69 -23.07 2.82
CA MET A 25 -3.26 -24.16 2.01
C MET A 25 -3.46 -25.43 2.82
N GLU A 26 -2.50 -25.86 3.63
CA GLU A 26 -2.60 -27.07 4.47
C GLU A 26 -3.85 -27.04 5.36
N LYS A 27 -4.16 -25.85 5.90
CA LYS A 27 -5.38 -25.64 6.68
C LYS A 27 -6.65 -25.87 5.84
N ARG A 28 -6.68 -25.40 4.58
CA ARG A 28 -7.82 -25.57 3.68
C ARG A 28 -8.01 -27.01 3.25
N VAL A 29 -6.91 -27.71 2.95
CA VAL A 29 -6.92 -29.15 2.64
C VAL A 29 -7.51 -29.93 3.81
N PHE A 30 -7.00 -29.68 5.02
CA PHE A 30 -7.52 -30.32 6.23
C PHE A 30 -9.02 -30.04 6.45
N MET A 31 -9.44 -28.77 6.29
CA MET A 31 -10.86 -28.40 6.43
C MET A 31 -11.74 -29.08 5.38
N ALA A 32 -11.26 -29.24 4.15
CA ALA A 32 -11.97 -29.91 3.08
C ALA A 32 -12.11 -31.42 3.31
N GLU A 33 -11.06 -32.08 3.81
CA GLU A 33 -11.11 -33.49 4.21
C GLU A 33 -12.14 -33.71 5.33
N VAL A 34 -12.05 -32.93 6.41
CA VAL A 34 -13.00 -32.98 7.53
C VAL A 34 -14.44 -32.70 7.05
N SER A 35 -14.61 -31.78 6.10
CA SER A 35 -15.92 -31.48 5.53
C SER A 35 -16.48 -32.67 4.75
N LYS A 36 -15.67 -33.33 3.90
CA LYS A 36 -16.08 -34.52 3.14
C LYS A 36 -16.44 -35.68 4.05
N THR A 37 -15.64 -35.94 5.08
CA THR A 37 -15.84 -37.09 5.97
C THR A 37 -17.01 -36.92 6.94
N PHE A 38 -17.17 -35.73 7.55
CA PHE A 38 -18.14 -35.53 8.63
C PHE A 38 -19.33 -34.64 8.26
N CYS A 39 -19.18 -33.78 7.25
CA CYS A 39 -20.19 -32.79 6.88
C CYS A 39 -20.72 -32.98 5.44
N CYS A 40 -20.54 -34.16 4.84
CA CYS A 40 -20.98 -34.49 3.48
C CYS A 40 -20.46 -33.50 2.41
N GLY A 41 -19.29 -32.90 2.64
CA GLY A 41 -18.72 -31.87 1.77
C GLY A 41 -19.49 -30.55 1.79
N SER A 42 -20.39 -30.31 2.75
CA SER A 42 -21.19 -29.08 2.84
C SER A 42 -20.46 -27.98 3.62
N PRO A 43 -20.09 -26.84 2.99
CA PRO A 43 -19.44 -25.74 3.69
C PRO A 43 -20.33 -25.11 4.78
N ARG A 44 -21.65 -25.10 4.59
CA ARG A 44 -22.61 -24.56 5.56
C ARG A 44 -22.67 -25.43 6.82
N LEU A 45 -22.77 -26.75 6.67
CA LEU A 45 -22.77 -27.66 7.82
C LEU A 45 -21.43 -27.59 8.56
N THR A 46 -20.32 -27.48 7.83
CA THR A 46 -18.98 -27.35 8.42
C THR A 46 -18.83 -26.06 9.23
N GLU A 47 -19.42 -24.95 8.75
CA GLU A 47 -19.49 -23.69 9.51
C GLU A 47 -20.32 -23.83 10.79
N THR A 48 -21.47 -24.48 10.73
CA THR A 48 -22.33 -24.73 11.92
C THR A 48 -21.64 -25.61 12.97
N GLU A 49 -21.01 -26.71 12.55
CA GLU A 49 -20.40 -27.68 13.46
C GLU A 49 -19.04 -27.22 14.00
N PHE A 50 -18.20 -26.68 13.11
CA PHE A 50 -16.81 -26.37 13.45
C PHE A 50 -16.55 -24.87 13.67
N GLY A 51 -17.42 -23.97 13.18
CA GLY A 51 -17.20 -22.52 13.24
C GLY A 51 -16.19 -22.02 12.20
N TRP A 52 -15.90 -22.82 11.17
CA TRP A 52 -14.96 -22.44 10.13
C TRP A 52 -15.63 -21.63 9.03
N CYS A 53 -14.90 -20.68 8.45
CA CYS A 53 -15.44 -19.83 7.38
C CYS A 53 -15.82 -20.68 6.17
N ARG A 54 -17.11 -20.69 5.81
CA ARG A 54 -17.63 -21.46 4.66
C ARG A 54 -16.90 -21.20 3.34
N LYS A 55 -16.38 -19.98 3.12
CA LYS A 55 -15.63 -19.63 1.91
C LYS A 55 -14.29 -20.35 1.85
N ALA A 56 -13.60 -20.49 2.98
CA ALA A 56 -12.33 -21.19 3.06
C ALA A 56 -12.52 -22.71 2.87
N VAL A 57 -13.59 -23.27 3.43
CA VAL A 57 -13.96 -24.69 3.23
C VAL A 57 -14.33 -24.94 1.76
N ALA A 58 -15.17 -24.10 1.16
CA ALA A 58 -15.55 -24.21 -0.24
C ALA A 58 -14.33 -24.12 -1.18
N LEU A 59 -13.39 -23.21 -0.89
CA LEU A 59 -12.14 -23.10 -1.64
C LEU A 59 -11.32 -24.39 -1.53
N GLY A 60 -11.12 -24.92 -0.31
CA GLY A 60 -10.38 -26.17 -0.12
C GLY A 60 -11.02 -27.38 -0.82
N LEU A 61 -12.36 -27.45 -0.84
CA LEU A 61 -13.08 -28.50 -1.57
C LEU A 61 -12.85 -28.40 -3.08
N HIS A 62 -12.93 -27.19 -3.64
CA HIS A 62 -12.65 -26.95 -5.05
C HIS A 62 -11.18 -27.26 -5.39
N GLU A 63 -10.23 -26.82 -4.57
CA GLU A 63 -8.80 -27.11 -4.76
C GLU A 63 -8.53 -28.63 -4.83
N GLN A 64 -9.18 -29.41 -3.96
CA GLN A 64 -9.09 -30.88 -3.99
C GLN A 64 -9.75 -31.51 -5.23
N GLU A 65 -10.86 -30.96 -5.70
CA GLU A 65 -11.56 -31.48 -6.89
C GLU A 65 -10.78 -31.21 -8.16
N THR A 66 -10.16 -30.03 -8.27
CA THR A 66 -9.43 -29.61 -9.47
C THR A 66 -7.95 -29.97 -9.46
N GLY A 67 -7.38 -30.29 -8.29
CA GLY A 67 -5.95 -30.59 -8.12
C GLY A 67 -5.04 -29.36 -8.28
N PHE A 68 -5.60 -28.15 -8.18
CA PHE A 68 -4.86 -26.88 -8.33
C PHE A 68 -4.87 -26.12 -7.00
N GLU A 69 -3.74 -25.50 -6.69
CA GLU A 69 -3.60 -24.64 -5.53
C GLU A 69 -4.06 -23.22 -5.87
N CYS A 70 -5.06 -22.71 -5.16
CA CYS A 70 -5.51 -21.33 -5.33
C CYS A 70 -4.64 -20.41 -4.47
N PHE A 71 -3.79 -19.62 -5.12
CA PHE A 71 -3.08 -18.52 -4.47
C PHE A 71 -3.95 -17.27 -4.45
N GLY A 72 -4.06 -16.63 -3.29
CA GLY A 72 -4.66 -15.30 -3.21
C GLY A 72 -3.77 -14.31 -3.96
N ASN A 73 -4.34 -13.59 -4.92
CA ASN A 73 -3.64 -12.46 -5.53
C ASN A 73 -3.68 -11.27 -4.54
N TYR A 74 -2.67 -11.20 -3.67
CA TYR A 74 -2.52 -10.10 -2.71
C TYR A 74 -1.78 -8.90 -3.30
N ASP A 75 -1.37 -8.97 -4.56
CA ASP A 75 -0.63 -7.90 -5.20
C ASP A 75 -1.58 -6.75 -5.49
N GLY A 76 -1.41 -5.67 -4.72
CA GLY A 76 -2.07 -4.40 -4.99
C GLY A 76 -1.64 -3.82 -6.34
N LYS A 77 -2.39 -2.83 -6.85
CA LYS A 77 -2.01 -2.13 -8.09
C LYS A 77 -0.56 -1.63 -7.98
N PRO A 78 0.31 -1.90 -8.97
CA PRO A 78 1.68 -1.44 -8.94
C PRO A 78 1.72 0.09 -8.88
N ARG A 79 2.82 0.62 -8.33
CA ARG A 79 3.04 2.07 -8.25
C ARG A 79 3.06 2.66 -9.66
N SER A 80 2.57 3.88 -9.82
CA SER A 80 2.42 4.50 -11.15
C SER A 80 3.77 4.60 -11.89
N GLU A 81 4.84 4.93 -11.18
CA GLU A 81 6.20 5.00 -11.72
C GLU A 81 6.76 3.64 -12.16
N VAL A 82 6.30 2.54 -11.54
CA VAL A 82 6.69 1.17 -11.94
C VAL A 82 5.86 0.71 -13.14
N SER A 83 4.57 1.05 -13.15
CA SER A 83 3.67 0.72 -14.26
C SER A 83 4.02 1.50 -15.53
N GLN A 84 4.56 2.72 -15.40
CA GLN A 84 4.91 3.58 -16.53
C GLN A 84 6.24 4.29 -16.26
N PRO A 85 7.38 3.64 -16.62
CA PRO A 85 8.72 4.18 -16.35
C PRO A 85 8.99 5.56 -16.96
N GLN A 86 8.34 5.87 -18.10
CA GLN A 86 8.45 7.19 -18.75
C GLN A 86 8.00 8.33 -17.85
N LEU A 87 6.99 8.10 -16.99
CA LEU A 87 6.50 9.11 -16.07
C LEU A 87 7.59 9.56 -15.09
N GLU A 88 8.40 8.63 -14.59
CA GLU A 88 9.51 8.95 -13.69
C GLU A 88 10.58 9.78 -14.41
N ILE A 89 10.95 9.39 -15.63
CA ILE A 89 11.94 10.09 -16.45
C ILE A 89 11.51 11.54 -16.70
N ASP A 90 10.25 11.74 -17.06
CA ASP A 90 9.71 13.08 -17.32
C ASP A 90 9.62 13.93 -16.05
N ILE A 91 9.23 13.33 -14.92
CA ILE A 91 9.23 14.02 -13.63
C ILE A 91 10.66 14.49 -13.28
N ARG A 92 11.68 13.63 -13.42
CA ARG A 92 13.08 14.01 -13.16
C ARG A 92 13.52 15.14 -14.07
N ALA A 93 13.26 15.03 -15.38
CA ALA A 93 13.62 16.06 -16.35
C ALA A 93 13.02 17.44 -16.03
N LEU A 94 11.79 17.48 -15.49
CA LEU A 94 11.12 18.74 -15.12
C LEU A 94 11.60 19.29 -13.77
N VAL A 95 11.96 18.42 -12.84
CA VAL A 95 12.23 18.79 -11.45
C VAL A 95 13.71 19.06 -11.21
N ASP A 96 14.60 18.29 -11.82
CA ASP A 96 16.05 18.39 -11.63
C ASP A 96 16.61 19.81 -11.87
N PRO A 97 16.22 20.53 -12.93
CA PRO A 97 16.73 21.89 -13.18
C PRO A 97 16.31 22.91 -12.11
N GLU A 98 15.18 22.67 -11.42
CA GLU A 98 14.66 23.55 -10.37
C GLU A 98 15.05 23.09 -8.96
N SER A 99 15.82 22.02 -8.87
CA SER A 99 16.20 21.34 -7.64
C SER A 99 17.55 21.85 -7.11
N GLN A 100 17.70 21.88 -5.79
CA GLN A 100 18.92 22.29 -5.11
C GLN A 100 19.25 21.29 -4.01
N ALA A 101 20.50 20.85 -3.94
CA ALA A 101 20.98 20.03 -2.83
C ALA A 101 20.84 20.78 -1.49
N ASP A 102 20.78 20.04 -0.38
CA ASP A 102 20.78 20.66 0.95
C ASP A 102 22.00 21.57 1.13
N PRO A 103 21.82 22.88 1.39
CA PRO A 103 22.94 23.80 1.55
C PRO A 103 23.92 23.42 2.67
N LYS A 104 23.46 22.65 3.66
CA LYS A 104 24.31 22.17 4.76
C LYS A 104 24.92 20.80 4.48
N PHE A 105 24.58 20.16 3.36
CA PHE A 105 24.99 18.81 2.96
C PHE A 105 24.81 17.78 4.09
N LYS A 106 23.80 17.95 4.94
CA LYS A 106 23.54 17.02 6.06
C LYS A 106 22.74 15.81 5.60
N ASN A 107 22.07 15.92 4.47
CA ASN A 107 21.24 14.87 3.89
C ASN A 107 21.41 14.82 2.37
N THR A 108 20.98 13.70 1.80
CA THR A 108 20.95 13.46 0.34
C THR A 108 19.68 14.01 -0.32
N PHE A 109 18.85 14.76 0.41
CA PHE A 109 17.60 15.26 -0.16
C PHE A 109 17.86 16.41 -1.10
N VAL A 110 17.04 16.46 -2.15
CA VAL A 110 17.07 17.55 -3.12
C VAL A 110 15.82 18.39 -2.91
N TYR A 111 16.02 19.67 -2.62
CA TYR A 111 14.93 20.60 -2.37
C TYR A 111 14.45 21.21 -3.67
N THR A 112 13.15 21.15 -3.90
CA THR A 112 12.52 21.65 -5.11
C THR A 112 11.63 22.84 -4.79
N ARG A 113 11.53 23.75 -5.77
CA ARG A 113 10.63 24.92 -5.69
C ARG A 113 9.24 24.62 -6.24
N ILE A 114 9.14 23.64 -7.13
CA ILE A 114 7.91 23.25 -7.77
C ILE A 114 7.07 22.33 -6.87
N THR A 115 5.78 22.62 -6.79
CA THR A 115 4.82 21.78 -6.05
C THR A 115 4.37 20.60 -6.90
N ALA A 116 3.84 19.54 -6.29
CA ALA A 116 3.27 18.41 -7.03
C ALA A 116 2.17 18.83 -8.03
N LYS A 117 1.36 19.85 -7.67
CA LYS A 117 0.40 20.48 -8.58
C LYS A 117 1.08 21.16 -9.77
N GLY A 118 2.19 21.86 -9.53
CA GLY A 118 3.00 22.46 -10.59
C GLY A 118 3.62 21.42 -11.51
N VAL A 119 4.17 20.34 -10.96
CA VAL A 119 4.70 19.21 -11.74
C VAL A 119 3.62 18.60 -12.62
N ARG A 120 2.42 18.35 -12.05
CA ARG A 120 1.26 17.85 -12.80
C ARG A 120 0.92 18.74 -14.01
N LYS A 121 0.91 20.05 -13.82
CA LYS A 121 0.65 21.00 -14.92
C LYS A 121 1.74 20.97 -15.98
N LYS A 122 3.01 21.02 -15.57
CA LYS A 122 4.15 20.94 -16.51
C LYS A 122 4.19 19.64 -17.29
N LEU A 123 3.80 18.51 -16.70
CA LEU A 123 3.69 17.25 -17.41
C LEU A 123 2.65 17.32 -18.55
N ILE A 124 1.56 18.06 -18.35
CA ILE A 124 0.55 18.27 -19.39
C ILE A 124 1.06 19.28 -20.44
N GLU A 125 1.60 20.41 -19.98
CA GLU A 125 1.99 21.55 -20.84
C GLU A 125 3.27 21.30 -21.65
N GLU A 126 4.33 20.77 -21.02
CA GLU A 126 5.66 20.60 -21.64
C GLU A 126 5.87 19.19 -22.20
N LYS A 127 5.26 18.17 -21.59
CA LYS A 127 5.44 16.76 -21.94
C LYS A 127 4.25 16.14 -22.66
N GLY A 128 3.12 16.86 -22.76
CA GLY A 128 1.96 16.46 -23.56
C GLY A 128 1.14 15.31 -22.96
N TRP A 129 1.27 15.05 -21.65
CA TRP A 129 0.52 13.97 -21.01
C TRP A 129 -0.98 14.26 -20.96
N LEU A 130 -1.79 13.23 -21.19
CA LEU A 130 -3.24 13.33 -21.01
C LEU A 130 -3.60 13.42 -19.52
N PRO A 131 -4.55 14.28 -19.13
CA PRO A 131 -4.90 14.49 -17.73
C PRO A 131 -5.52 13.25 -17.06
N GLU A 132 -6.06 12.32 -17.85
CA GLU A 132 -6.68 11.05 -17.43
C GLU A 132 -5.64 9.97 -17.13
N GLU A 133 -4.54 9.95 -17.86
CA GLU A 133 -3.43 9.01 -17.67
C GLU A 133 -2.56 9.41 -16.48
N LEU A 134 -2.57 10.70 -16.12
CA LEU A 134 -1.72 11.23 -15.07
C LEU A 134 -2.27 10.91 -13.66
N PRO A 135 -1.42 10.43 -12.72
CA PRO A 135 -1.82 10.32 -11.33
C PRO A 135 -2.31 11.65 -10.73
N LYS A 136 -3.15 11.53 -9.69
CA LYS A 136 -3.61 12.70 -8.91
C LYS A 136 -2.43 13.37 -8.19
N GLU A 137 -2.61 14.64 -7.82
CA GLU A 137 -1.57 15.47 -7.17
C GLU A 137 -0.94 14.80 -5.94
N ARG A 138 -1.74 14.10 -5.11
CA ARG A 138 -1.23 13.39 -3.93
C ARG A 138 -0.26 12.27 -4.31
N THR A 139 -0.61 11.49 -5.33
CA THR A 139 0.25 10.41 -5.83
C THR A 139 1.53 10.96 -6.44
N ILE A 140 1.47 12.08 -7.17
CA ILE A 140 2.67 12.76 -7.68
C ILE A 140 3.57 13.24 -6.53
N ASN A 141 2.99 13.78 -5.45
CA ASN A 141 3.74 14.14 -4.26
C ASN A 141 4.43 12.92 -3.63
N ASP A 142 3.75 11.77 -3.58
CA ASP A 142 4.33 10.52 -3.08
C ASP A 142 5.48 10.04 -3.98
N ILE A 143 5.33 10.14 -5.31
CA ILE A 143 6.39 9.84 -6.28
C ILE A 143 7.60 10.75 -6.03
N LEU A 144 7.40 12.06 -5.94
CA LEU A 144 8.48 13.02 -5.67
C LEU A 144 9.21 12.69 -4.36
N ASN A 145 8.49 12.36 -3.29
CA ASN A 145 9.08 11.99 -2.01
C ASN A 145 9.92 10.71 -2.11
N ARG A 146 9.48 9.70 -2.88
CA ARG A 146 10.22 8.45 -3.11
C ARG A 146 11.49 8.69 -3.93
N LEU A 147 11.43 9.58 -4.92
CA LEU A 147 12.58 10.00 -5.71
C LEU A 147 13.57 10.89 -4.93
N GLY A 148 13.26 11.25 -3.68
CA GLY A 148 14.14 12.02 -2.81
C GLY A 148 13.95 13.55 -2.91
N TYR A 149 12.96 14.01 -3.67
CA TYR A 149 12.63 15.43 -3.76
C TYR A 149 11.79 15.87 -2.57
N ARG A 150 12.13 17.03 -2.01
CA ARG A 150 11.39 17.65 -0.90
C ARG A 150 11.02 19.07 -1.26
N LEU A 151 9.76 19.44 -1.10
CA LEU A 151 9.33 20.81 -1.31
C LEU A 151 9.93 21.72 -0.23
N ARG A 152 10.64 22.77 -0.64
CA ARG A 152 11.12 23.81 0.27
C ARG A 152 10.77 25.18 -0.27
N ARG A 153 10.14 26.00 0.58
CA ARG A 153 9.90 27.40 0.24
C ARG A 153 11.21 28.18 0.38
N VAL A 154 11.54 28.96 -0.64
CA VAL A 154 12.65 29.90 -0.60
C VAL A 154 12.21 31.17 0.13
N GLN A 155 13.02 31.64 1.08
CA GLN A 155 12.85 32.98 1.64
C GLN A 155 13.24 34.00 0.57
N LYS A 156 12.28 34.76 0.04
CA LYS A 156 12.54 35.74 -1.04
C LYS A 156 13.40 36.92 -0.57
N THR A 157 13.16 37.43 0.64
CA THR A 157 13.92 38.56 1.17
C THR A 157 13.87 38.53 2.69
N LYS A 158 15.00 38.74 3.36
CA LYS A 158 15.00 39.10 4.78
C LYS A 158 14.83 40.62 4.86
N PRO A 159 13.73 41.16 5.41
CA PRO A 159 13.57 42.60 5.54
C PRO A 159 14.71 43.15 6.40
N GLN A 160 15.41 44.18 5.90
CA GLN A 160 16.45 44.85 6.67
C GLN A 160 15.80 45.57 7.85
N LYS A 161 16.12 45.12 9.07
CA LYS A 161 15.62 45.73 10.30
C LYS A 161 16.28 47.10 10.46
N LYS A 162 15.50 48.19 10.49
CA LYS A 162 16.02 49.52 10.81
C LYS A 162 16.50 49.50 12.27
N PHE A 163 17.78 49.71 12.51
CA PHE A 163 18.30 49.88 13.87
C PHE A 163 17.82 51.23 14.44
N LEU A 164 17.44 51.26 15.72
CA LEU A 164 17.16 52.50 16.44
C LEU A 164 18.48 53.26 16.57
N LYS A 165 18.52 54.53 16.11
CA LYS A 165 19.68 55.40 16.32
C LYS A 165 19.85 55.63 17.83
N GLN A 166 21.11 55.70 18.30
CA GLN A 166 21.40 55.98 19.71
C GLN A 166 20.72 57.28 20.14
N THR A 167 19.90 57.21 21.18
CA THR A 167 19.29 58.38 21.82
C THR A 167 20.40 59.15 22.53
N LEU A 168 20.61 60.41 22.17
CA LEU A 168 21.56 61.28 22.88
C LEU A 168 21.01 61.53 24.29
N SER A 169 21.64 60.93 25.29
CA SER A 169 21.34 61.24 26.70
C SER A 169 21.95 62.61 27.05
N LEU A 170 21.15 63.48 27.65
CA LEU A 170 21.65 64.75 28.20
C LEU A 170 22.65 64.45 29.32
N LYS A 171 23.85 65.04 29.23
CA LYS A 171 24.81 65.00 30.33
C LYS A 171 24.30 65.89 31.46
N THR A 172 24.38 65.36 32.68
CA THR A 172 23.99 66.01 33.94
C THR A 172 24.87 67.21 34.23
#